data_AF-A0A8F4FR92-F1
#
_entry.id   AF-A0A8F4FR92-F1
#
_cell.length_a   1.000
_cell.length_b   1.000
_cell.length_c   1.000
_cell.angle_alpha   90.00
_cell.angle_beta   90.00
_cell.angle_gamma   90.00
#
_symmetry.space_group_name_H-M   'P 1'
#
loop_
_entity.id
_entity.type
_entity.pdbx_description
1 polymer ?
#
loop_
_entity_poly.entity_id
_entity_poly.type
_entity_poly.pdbx_seq_one_letter_code
_entity_poly.pdbx_strand_id
1 'polypeptide(L)'
;MGAEEPAPAATRVVVLSDTHVGDGTRRRLPDAAYGHLERADLIVHAGDVVTEDLLHELRGFAPVEAVLGNNDHGLVGILPERLELAVAGVRVAVVHDSGARAGRPARLHRWFPDADLVVFGHSHEPCDEVGVDGQRLLNPGSCTWKRRAPVHTLAVLDLAAGAIVSSRLVDLDAG
;
A
#
# COMPACT_ATOMS: atom_id res chain seq x y z
N MET A 1 -20.19 17.06 -33.10
CA MET A 1 -19.68 17.57 -31.81
C MET A 1 -20.01 16.52 -30.77
N GLY A 2 -19.12 15.55 -30.58
CA GLY A 2 -19.22 14.65 -29.44
C GLY A 2 -18.64 15.40 -28.26
N ALA A 3 -19.44 15.66 -27.23
CA ALA A 3 -18.87 16.03 -25.95
C ALA A 3 -17.98 14.85 -25.51
N GLU A 4 -16.71 15.12 -25.25
CA GLU A 4 -15.88 14.15 -24.52
C GLU A 4 -16.59 13.90 -23.19
N GLU A 5 -17.09 12.68 -23.01
CA GLU A 5 -17.57 12.22 -21.70
C GLU A 5 -16.44 12.49 -20.69
N PRO A 6 -16.72 13.14 -19.55
CA PRO A 6 -15.69 13.39 -18.56
C PRO A 6 -15.03 12.06 -18.20
N ALA A 7 -13.70 12.03 -18.21
CA ALA A 7 -12.96 10.85 -17.78
C ALA A 7 -13.50 10.39 -16.41
N PRO A 8 -13.74 9.09 -16.21
CA PRO A 8 -14.29 8.60 -14.96
C PRO A 8 -13.42 9.09 -13.80
N ALA A 9 -14.06 9.58 -12.74
CA ALA A 9 -13.35 10.06 -11.56
C ALA A 9 -12.47 8.91 -11.03
N ALA A 10 -11.16 9.14 -10.95
CA ALA A 10 -10.22 8.14 -10.49
C ALA A 10 -10.36 7.95 -8.97
N THR A 11 -10.31 6.70 -8.52
CA THR A 11 -10.22 6.35 -7.10
C THR A 11 -8.78 6.55 -6.64
N ARG A 12 -8.56 7.46 -5.70
CA ARG A 12 -7.26 7.69 -5.09
C ARG A 12 -7.02 6.70 -3.95
N VAL A 13 -5.98 5.88 -4.10
CA VAL A 13 -5.54 4.93 -3.08
C VAL A 13 -4.24 5.40 -2.45
N VAL A 14 -4.23 5.57 -1.13
CA VAL A 14 -3.00 5.78 -0.36
C VAL A 14 -2.53 4.45 0.18
N VAL A 15 -1.28 4.10 -0.10
CA VAL A 15 -0.69 2.81 0.26
C VAL A 15 0.42 3.02 1.29
N LEU A 16 0.31 2.29 2.39
CA LEU A 16 1.23 2.28 3.53
C LEU A 16 1.75 0.86 3.78
N SER A 17 2.89 0.74 4.43
CA SER A 17 3.37 -0.50 5.04
C SER A 17 4.40 -0.20 6.11
N ASP A 18 4.70 -1.20 6.93
CA ASP A 18 5.84 -1.17 7.84
C ASP A 18 5.84 0.11 8.71
N THR A 19 4.67 0.48 9.24
CA THR A 19 4.49 1.71 10.02
C THR A 19 4.94 1.53 11.47
N HIS A 20 4.77 0.35 12.05
CA HIS A 20 5.21 0.03 13.42
C HIS A 20 4.83 1.09 14.46
N VAL A 21 3.61 1.63 14.38
CA VAL A 21 3.10 2.60 15.34
C VAL A 21 2.55 1.83 16.54
N GLY A 22 2.90 2.26 17.76
CA GLY A 22 2.34 1.68 19.00
C GLY A 22 3.10 0.51 19.63
N ASP A 23 4.20 0.03 19.03
CA ASP A 23 5.08 -1.02 19.62
C ASP A 23 6.02 -0.51 20.74
N GLY A 24 5.48 0.27 21.69
CA GLY A 24 6.29 0.99 22.70
C GLY A 24 7.25 2.05 22.10
N THR A 25 7.16 2.29 20.78
CA THR A 25 7.92 3.32 20.08
C THR A 25 7.20 4.66 20.14
N ARG A 26 7.95 5.77 20.00
CA ARG A 26 7.37 7.11 19.82
C ARG A 26 7.03 7.43 18.36
N ARG A 27 6.89 6.40 17.52
CA ARG A 27 6.59 6.59 16.09
C ARG A 27 5.15 7.02 15.92
N ARG A 28 4.96 7.91 14.97
CA ARG A 28 3.68 8.39 14.48
C ARG A 28 3.84 8.68 12.99
N LEU A 29 2.73 8.74 12.27
CA LEU A 29 2.78 9.17 10.88
C LEU A 29 3.37 10.60 10.80
N PRO A 30 4.23 10.89 9.81
CA PRO A 30 4.73 12.25 9.61
C PRO A 30 3.60 13.17 9.13
N ASP A 31 3.65 14.46 9.48
CA ASP A 31 2.63 15.45 9.13
C ASP A 31 2.29 15.46 7.63
N ALA A 32 3.31 15.30 6.77
CA ALA A 32 3.16 15.22 5.32
C ALA A 32 2.26 14.04 4.87
N ALA A 33 2.24 12.93 5.60
CA ALA A 33 1.39 11.79 5.26
C ALA A 33 -0.10 12.12 5.42
N TYR A 34 -0.49 12.91 6.42
CA TYR A 34 -1.88 13.27 6.67
C TYR A 34 -2.51 14.02 5.50
N GLY A 35 -1.75 14.92 4.84
CA GLY A 35 -2.24 15.61 3.65
C GLY A 35 -2.59 14.66 2.49
N HIS A 36 -1.96 13.49 2.42
CA HIS A 36 -2.34 12.45 1.45
C HIS A 36 -3.56 11.66 1.92
N LEU A 37 -3.63 11.32 3.21
CA LEU A 37 -4.74 10.57 3.81
C LEU A 37 -6.07 11.33 3.70
N GLU A 38 -6.09 12.65 3.93
CA GLU A 38 -7.27 13.51 3.78
C GLU A 38 -7.88 13.49 2.37
N ARG A 39 -7.12 13.07 1.37
CA ARG A 39 -7.54 13.02 -0.05
C ARG A 39 -7.75 11.59 -0.53
N ALA A 40 -7.62 10.60 0.34
CA ALA A 40 -7.74 9.20 -0.02
C ALA A 40 -9.23 8.81 -0.16
N ASP A 41 -9.55 8.07 -1.21
CA ASP A 41 -10.83 7.36 -1.31
C ASP A 41 -10.73 5.96 -0.67
N LEU A 42 -9.51 5.41 -0.61
CA LEU A 42 -9.17 4.13 -0.01
C LEU A 42 -7.75 4.18 0.57
N ILE A 43 -7.54 3.52 1.71
CA ILE A 43 -6.23 3.29 2.30
C ILE A 43 -5.93 1.80 2.27
N VAL A 44 -4.74 1.43 1.79
CA VAL A 44 -4.23 0.07 1.82
C VAL A 44 -3.00 -0.01 2.73
N HIS A 45 -2.95 -0.98 3.64
CA HIS A 45 -1.77 -1.24 4.49
C HIS A 45 -1.20 -2.65 4.29
N ALA A 46 0.04 -2.75 3.82
CA ALA A 46 0.69 -4.03 3.51
C ALA A 46 1.35 -4.72 4.72
N GLY A 47 0.71 -4.64 5.89
CA GLY A 47 1.19 -5.22 7.15
C GLY A 47 2.25 -4.42 7.90
N ASP A 48 2.55 -4.90 9.10
CA ASP A 48 3.39 -4.26 10.13
C ASP A 48 2.80 -2.91 10.59
N VAL A 49 1.49 -2.93 10.89
CA VAL A 49 0.73 -1.85 11.53
C VAL A 49 1.04 -1.77 13.03
N VAL A 50 1.14 -2.94 13.65
CA VAL A 50 1.33 -3.31 15.06
C VAL A 50 0.11 -3.12 15.97
N THR A 51 -0.57 -1.97 15.90
CA THR A 51 -1.72 -1.71 16.79
C THR A 51 -3.02 -1.41 16.05
N GLU A 52 -4.13 -1.76 16.68
CA GLU A 52 -5.46 -1.45 16.16
C GLU A 52 -5.75 0.06 16.22
N ASP A 53 -5.11 0.80 17.13
CA ASP A 53 -5.24 2.25 17.24
C ASP A 53 -4.86 2.97 15.94
N LEU A 54 -3.79 2.54 15.27
CA LEU A 54 -3.44 3.11 13.97
C LEU A 54 -4.49 2.76 12.91
N LEU A 55 -5.07 1.56 12.92
CA LEU A 55 -6.18 1.23 12.01
C LEU A 55 -7.39 2.13 12.26
N HIS A 56 -7.73 2.38 13.53
CA HIS A 56 -8.81 3.30 13.90
C HIS A 56 -8.53 4.73 13.44
N GLU A 57 -7.30 5.22 13.61
CA GLU A 57 -6.87 6.53 13.13
C GLU A 57 -7.03 6.63 11.60
N LEU A 58 -6.51 5.66 10.84
CA LEU A 58 -6.61 5.63 9.38
C LEU A 58 -8.06 5.57 8.89
N ARG A 59 -8.92 4.81 9.57
CA ARG A 59 -10.37 4.71 9.26
C ARG A 59 -11.11 6.05 9.43
N GLY A 60 -10.53 7.01 10.16
CA GLY A 60 -11.05 8.38 10.24
C GLY A 60 -10.93 9.17 8.93
N PHE A 61 -10.06 8.74 8.02
CA PHE A 61 -9.83 9.42 6.73
C PHE A 61 -10.55 8.75 5.56
N ALA A 62 -10.46 7.43 5.46
CA ALA A 62 -11.07 6.64 4.39
C ALA A 62 -11.25 5.17 4.83
N PRO A 63 -12.02 4.34 4.08
CA PRO A 63 -11.99 2.89 4.27
C PRO A 63 -10.56 2.34 4.24
N VAL A 64 -10.28 1.35 5.11
CA VAL A 64 -8.93 0.76 5.27
C VAL A 64 -8.98 -0.73 4.99
N GLU A 65 -8.13 -1.15 4.06
CA GLU A 65 -7.88 -2.54 3.72
C GLU A 65 -6.45 -2.90 4.12
N ALA A 66 -6.28 -3.90 4.99
CA ALA A 66 -4.98 -4.22 5.57
C ALA A 66 -4.76 -5.73 5.67
N VAL A 67 -3.50 -6.13 5.62
CA VAL A 67 -3.06 -7.52 5.86
C VAL A 67 -2.11 -7.58 7.04
N LEU A 68 -1.91 -8.77 7.60
CA LEU A 68 -0.92 -9.03 8.63
C LEU A 68 0.51 -8.91 8.08
N GLY A 69 1.36 -8.21 8.81
CA GLY A 69 2.81 -8.34 8.76
C GLY A 69 3.35 -9.24 9.87
N ASN A 70 4.65 -9.49 9.86
CA ASN A 70 5.26 -10.42 10.81
C ASN A 70 5.34 -9.87 12.25
N ASN A 71 5.07 -8.58 12.47
CA ASN A 71 5.02 -7.94 13.78
C ASN A 71 3.58 -7.71 14.29
N ASP A 72 2.56 -8.05 13.51
CA ASP A 72 1.14 -7.81 13.81
C ASP A 72 0.52 -8.87 14.72
N HIS A 73 1.26 -9.37 15.72
CA HIS A 73 0.81 -10.46 16.60
C HIS A 73 -0.52 -10.16 17.31
N GLY A 74 -0.76 -8.89 17.68
CA GLY A 74 -1.99 -8.45 18.32
C GLY A 74 -3.19 -8.32 17.38
N LEU A 75 -2.98 -8.44 16.06
CA LEU A 75 -4.02 -8.30 15.03
C LEU A 75 -4.38 -9.64 14.38
N VAL A 76 -3.80 -10.75 14.83
CA VAL A 76 -4.15 -12.10 14.37
C VAL A 76 -5.62 -12.39 14.69
N GLY A 77 -6.37 -12.79 13.66
CA GLY A 77 -7.82 -12.98 13.75
C GLY A 77 -8.65 -11.71 13.50
N ILE A 78 -8.00 -10.54 13.40
CA ILE A 78 -8.60 -9.27 12.98
C ILE A 78 -8.27 -9.00 11.51
N LEU A 79 -7.00 -9.12 11.14
CA LEU A 79 -6.53 -8.93 9.76
C LEU A 79 -6.23 -10.28 9.09
N PRO A 80 -6.45 -10.40 7.77
CA PRO A 80 -6.05 -11.57 6.99
C PRO A 80 -4.54 -11.54 6.66
N GLU A 81 -3.94 -12.69 6.35
CA GLU A 81 -2.54 -12.73 5.86
C GLU A 81 -2.38 -12.17 4.44
N ARG A 82 -3.46 -12.24 3.64
CA ARG A 82 -3.51 -11.83 2.24
C ARG A 82 -4.90 -11.30 1.93
N LEU A 83 -4.98 -10.36 1.02
CA LEU A 83 -6.23 -9.77 0.56
C LEU A 83 -6.21 -9.62 -0.96
N GLU A 84 -7.33 -9.92 -1.62
CA GLU A 84 -7.58 -9.62 -3.02
C GLU A 84 -8.87 -8.81 -3.13
N LEU A 85 -8.82 -7.69 -3.86
CA LEU A 85 -9.93 -6.76 -4.00
C LEU A 85 -9.94 -6.14 -5.41
N ALA A 86 -11.10 -5.64 -5.83
CA ALA A 86 -11.24 -4.89 -7.06
C ALA A 86 -11.45 -3.41 -6.77
N VAL A 87 -10.55 -2.55 -7.26
CA VAL A 87 -10.63 -1.09 -7.06
C VAL A 87 -10.72 -0.40 -8.42
N ALA A 88 -11.84 0.26 -8.69
CA ALA A 88 -12.11 0.91 -9.98
C ALA A 88 -11.87 -0.02 -11.19
N GLY A 89 -12.13 -1.32 -11.04
CA GLY A 89 -11.92 -2.36 -12.06
C GLY A 89 -10.52 -2.99 -12.09
N VAL A 90 -9.56 -2.49 -11.30
CA VAL A 90 -8.19 -3.05 -11.16
C VAL A 90 -8.21 -4.16 -10.13
N ARG A 91 -7.66 -5.33 -10.46
CA ARG A 91 -7.48 -6.46 -9.52
C ARG A 91 -6.23 -6.21 -8.68
N VAL A 92 -6.44 -5.89 -7.41
CA VAL A 92 -5.39 -5.57 -6.45
C VAL A 92 -5.22 -6.74 -5.48
N ALA A 93 -4.00 -7.20 -5.30
CA ALA A 93 -3.62 -8.12 -4.24
C ALA A 93 -2.73 -7.40 -3.22
N VAL A 94 -2.86 -7.75 -1.95
CA VAL A 94 -2.08 -7.20 -0.84
C VAL A 94 -1.50 -8.34 -0.02
N VAL A 95 -0.21 -8.28 0.28
CA VAL A 95 0.48 -9.30 1.09
C VAL A 95 1.71 -8.71 1.79
N HIS A 96 2.05 -9.19 2.98
CA HIS A 96 3.34 -8.89 3.58
C HIS A 96 4.40 -9.93 3.18
N ASP A 97 5.07 -9.73 2.05
CA ASP A 97 6.04 -10.70 1.50
C ASP A 97 7.44 -10.56 2.15
N SER A 98 7.74 -11.46 3.10
CA SER A 98 9.04 -11.57 3.75
C SER A 98 10.08 -12.40 2.99
N GLY A 99 9.75 -12.84 1.77
CA GLY A 99 10.64 -13.61 0.92
C GLY A 99 11.78 -12.79 0.33
N ALA A 100 12.82 -13.47 -0.16
CA ALA A 100 13.94 -12.83 -0.84
C ALA A 100 13.47 -12.03 -2.07
N ARG A 101 14.18 -10.92 -2.37
CA ARG A 101 13.96 -10.13 -3.60
C ARG A 101 14.17 -10.97 -4.86
N ALA A 102 15.20 -11.82 -4.86
CA ALA A 102 15.41 -12.78 -5.93
C ALA A 102 14.20 -13.73 -6.04
N GLY A 103 13.62 -13.81 -7.23
CA GLY A 103 12.44 -14.62 -7.49
C GLY A 103 11.12 -14.05 -6.95
N ARG A 104 11.11 -12.83 -6.38
CA ARG A 104 9.88 -12.15 -5.94
C ARG A 104 8.84 -12.05 -7.06
N PRO A 105 9.15 -11.58 -8.28
CA PRO A 105 8.13 -11.47 -9.33
C PRO A 105 7.44 -12.80 -9.63
N ALA A 106 8.20 -13.89 -9.76
CA ALA A 106 7.64 -15.22 -10.00
C ALA A 106 6.84 -15.76 -8.81
N ARG A 107 7.26 -15.46 -7.57
CA ARG A 107 6.54 -15.86 -6.35
C ARG A 107 5.21 -15.14 -6.22
N LEU A 108 5.20 -13.82 -6.40
CA LEU A 108 3.99 -13.00 -6.29
C LEU A 108 3.01 -13.34 -7.41
N HIS A 109 3.49 -13.50 -8.66
CA HIS A 109 2.65 -13.95 -9.75
C HIS A 109 2.07 -15.35 -9.53
N ARG A 110 2.83 -16.28 -8.94
CA ARG A 110 2.28 -17.62 -8.59
C ARG A 110 1.17 -17.53 -7.54
N TRP A 111 1.27 -16.60 -6.60
CA TRP A 111 0.25 -16.41 -5.57
C TRP A 111 -0.98 -15.66 -6.09
N PHE A 112 -0.77 -14.71 -7.00
CA PHE A 112 -1.79 -13.82 -7.52
C PHE A 112 -1.68 -13.74 -9.06
N PRO A 113 -1.98 -14.83 -9.78
CA PRO A 113 -1.78 -14.89 -11.23
C PRO A 113 -2.65 -13.90 -11.99
N ASP A 114 -3.81 -13.56 -11.41
CA ASP A 114 -4.80 -12.66 -11.99
C ASP A 114 -4.68 -11.21 -11.46
N ALA A 115 -3.75 -10.89 -10.57
CA ALA A 115 -3.66 -9.52 -10.07
C ALA A 115 -2.98 -8.60 -11.10
N ASP A 116 -3.59 -7.44 -11.33
CA ASP A 116 -3.01 -6.36 -12.14
C ASP A 116 -1.97 -5.59 -11.30
N LEU A 117 -2.21 -5.48 -9.98
CA LEU A 117 -1.36 -4.83 -9.00
C LEU A 117 -1.17 -5.72 -7.77
N VAL A 118 0.07 -5.95 -7.35
CA VAL A 118 0.41 -6.56 -6.07
C VAL A 118 1.12 -5.55 -5.18
N VAL A 119 0.48 -5.21 -4.08
CA VAL A 119 1.02 -4.37 -3.02
C VAL A 119 1.69 -5.24 -1.95
N PHE A 120 2.93 -4.95 -1.58
CA PHE A 120 3.65 -5.70 -0.56
C PHE A 120 4.54 -4.86 0.36
N GLY A 121 4.73 -5.33 1.60
CA GLY A 121 5.56 -4.67 2.63
C GLY A 121 6.87 -5.40 2.95
N HIS A 122 7.27 -5.40 4.22
CA HIS A 122 8.40 -6.10 4.86
C HIS A 122 9.78 -5.47 4.71
N SER A 123 10.18 -5.08 3.49
CA SER A 123 11.55 -4.60 3.28
C SER A 123 11.80 -3.17 3.75
N HIS A 124 10.74 -2.35 3.92
CA HIS A 124 10.80 -0.88 4.04
C HIS A 124 11.44 -0.17 2.83
N GLU A 125 11.91 -0.92 1.84
CA GLU A 125 12.51 -0.40 0.61
C GLU A 125 11.41 -0.12 -0.42
N PRO A 126 11.19 1.16 -0.77
CA PRO A 126 10.18 1.50 -1.76
C PRO A 126 10.52 0.88 -3.12
N CYS A 127 9.52 0.32 -3.77
CA CYS A 127 9.66 -0.47 -4.99
C CYS A 127 8.46 -0.23 -5.88
N ASP A 128 8.68 0.08 -7.15
CA ASP A 128 7.61 0.18 -8.13
C ASP A 128 8.10 -0.40 -9.47
N GLU A 129 7.83 -1.69 -9.68
CA GLU A 129 8.45 -2.50 -10.73
C GLU A 129 7.39 -3.26 -11.54
N VAL A 130 7.76 -3.68 -12.75
CA VAL A 130 6.95 -4.59 -13.57
C VAL A 130 7.37 -6.04 -13.29
N GLY A 131 6.41 -6.86 -12.92
CA GLY A 131 6.53 -8.28 -12.67
C GLY A 131 6.25 -9.14 -13.89
N VAL A 132 5.85 -10.39 -13.65
CA VAL A 132 5.49 -11.35 -14.70
C VAL A 132 4.18 -10.92 -15.36
N ASP A 133 4.08 -11.09 -16.68
CA ASP A 133 2.88 -10.79 -17.50
C ASP A 133 2.35 -9.35 -17.35
N GLY A 134 3.23 -8.40 -17.03
CA GLY A 134 2.88 -6.99 -16.89
C GLY A 134 2.25 -6.62 -15.54
N GLN A 135 2.13 -7.57 -14.60
CA GLN A 135 1.68 -7.32 -13.23
C GLN A 135 2.53 -6.24 -12.56
N ARG A 136 1.90 -5.21 -11.98
CA ARG A 136 2.62 -4.15 -11.25
C ARG A 136 2.95 -4.64 -9.84
N LEU A 137 4.19 -4.45 -9.39
CA LEU A 137 4.64 -4.82 -8.05
C LEU A 137 5.02 -3.55 -7.29
N LEU A 138 4.31 -3.26 -6.21
CA LEU A 138 4.46 -2.02 -5.44
C LEU A 138 4.76 -2.32 -3.97
N ASN A 139 5.88 -1.78 -3.47
CA ASN A 139 6.13 -1.62 -2.04
C ASN A 139 6.20 -0.12 -1.74
N PRO A 140 5.34 0.42 -0.86
CA PRO A 140 5.32 1.86 -0.58
C PRO A 140 6.50 2.32 0.28
N GLY A 141 7.32 1.38 0.78
CA GLY A 141 8.38 1.63 1.75
C GLY A 141 7.80 1.75 3.17
N SER A 142 8.33 2.69 3.93
CA SER A 142 7.80 3.01 5.25
C SER A 142 7.82 4.52 5.47
N CYS A 143 6.70 5.06 5.93
CA CYS A 143 6.58 6.49 6.22
C CYS A 143 7.06 6.86 7.63
N THR A 144 7.35 5.87 8.48
CA THR A 144 7.72 6.09 9.90
C THR A 144 9.07 5.48 10.26
N TRP A 145 9.55 4.52 9.48
CA TRP A 145 10.78 3.79 9.74
C TRP A 145 11.49 3.40 8.45
N LYS A 146 12.42 4.24 8.00
CA LYS A 146 13.19 3.98 6.76
C LYS A 146 13.99 2.69 6.78
N ARG A 147 14.38 2.21 7.97
CA ARG A 147 15.34 1.12 8.17
C ARG A 147 16.66 1.38 7.42
N ARG A 148 16.79 0.97 6.15
CA ARG A 148 17.94 1.28 5.26
C ARG A 148 17.58 2.16 4.06
N ALA A 149 16.29 2.41 3.81
CA ALA A 149 15.83 3.26 2.73
C ALA A 149 16.33 4.71 2.92
N PRO A 150 16.54 5.46 1.84
CA PRO A 150 17.08 6.82 1.92
C PRO A 150 16.07 7.80 2.54
N VAL A 151 14.77 7.61 2.28
CA VAL A 151 13.70 8.56 2.63
C VAL A 151 12.44 7.85 3.14
N HIS A 152 11.61 8.57 3.90
CA HIS A 152 10.31 8.08 4.36
C HIS A 152 9.35 8.15 3.19
N THR A 153 8.63 7.06 2.95
CA THR A 153 7.80 6.93 1.75
C THR A 153 6.43 6.36 2.06
N LEU A 154 5.47 6.80 1.25
CA LEU A 154 4.20 6.12 1.01
C LEU A 154 3.96 6.08 -0.50
N ALA A 155 2.99 5.30 -0.96
CA ALA A 155 2.57 5.38 -2.36
C ALA A 155 1.19 6.04 -2.50
N VAL A 156 1.00 6.79 -3.58
CA VAL A 156 -0.30 7.31 -4.00
C VAL A 156 -0.59 6.77 -5.40
N LEU A 157 -1.72 6.08 -5.51
CA LEU A 157 -2.23 5.55 -6.76
C LEU A 157 -3.50 6.30 -7.14
N ASP A 158 -3.71 6.52 -8.43
CA ASP A 158 -5.00 6.92 -8.97
C ASP A 158 -5.45 5.80 -9.92
N LEU A 159 -6.57 5.14 -9.62
CA LEU A 159 -7.10 3.97 -10.34
C LEU A 159 -8.42 4.31 -11.02
N ALA A 160 -8.59 3.97 -12.30
CA ALA A 160 -9.83 4.23 -13.03
C ALA A 160 -10.02 3.24 -14.18
N ALA A 161 -11.27 2.80 -14.38
CA ALA A 161 -11.68 2.01 -15.55
C ALA A 161 -10.78 0.80 -15.85
N GLY A 162 -10.36 0.06 -14.81
CA GLY A 162 -9.52 -1.12 -14.95
C GLY A 162 -8.03 -0.83 -15.15
N ALA A 163 -7.58 0.41 -14.98
CA ALA A 163 -6.20 0.80 -15.18
C ALA A 163 -5.61 1.58 -13.99
N ILE A 164 -4.29 1.43 -13.81
CA ILE A 164 -3.47 2.29 -12.95
C ILE A 164 -3.17 3.57 -13.73
N VAL A 165 -3.91 4.65 -13.46
CA VAL A 165 -3.75 5.94 -14.16
C VAL A 165 -2.45 6.62 -13.73
N SER A 166 -2.13 6.56 -12.44
CA SER A 166 -0.84 7.00 -11.94
C SER A 166 -0.38 6.19 -10.73
N SER A 167 0.93 6.06 -10.57
CA SER A 167 1.60 5.49 -9.41
C SER A 167 2.76 6.39 -9.01
N ARG A 168 2.80 6.82 -7.75
CA ARG A 168 3.87 7.67 -7.22
C ARG A 168 4.32 7.17 -5.86
N LEU A 169 5.62 6.94 -5.72
CA LEU A 169 6.27 6.85 -4.42
C LEU A 169 6.57 8.28 -3.96
N VAL A 170 5.94 8.70 -2.87
CA VAL A 170 6.06 10.07 -2.33
C VAL A 170 7.17 10.09 -1.29
N ASP A 171 8.19 10.91 -1.53
CA ASP A 171 9.20 11.26 -0.55
C ASP A 171 8.61 12.25 0.47
N LEU A 172 8.53 11.83 1.74
CA LEU A 172 7.97 12.62 2.84
C LEU A 172 9.03 13.44 3.58
N ASP A 173 10.31 13.28 3.24
CA ASP A 173 11.42 14.05 3.79
C ASP A 173 11.73 15.29 2.92
N ALA A 174 11.19 15.36 1.69
CA ALA A 174 11.33 16.49 0.78
C ALA A 174 10.35 17.62 1.17
N GLY A 175 10.90 18.71 1.70
CA GLY A 175 10.17 19.96 1.99
C GLY A 175 10.05 20.90 0.80
#